data_AF-A0ABD3XSK4-F1
#
_entry.id   AF-A0ABD3XSK4-F1
#
_cell.length_a   1.000
_cell.length_b   1.000
_cell.length_c   1.000
_cell.angle_alpha   90.00
_cell.angle_beta   90.00
_cell.angle_gamma   90.00
#
_symmetry.space_group_name_H-M   'P 1'
#
loop_
_entity.id
_entity.type
_entity.pdbx_description
1 polymer ?
#
loop_
_entity_poly.entity_id
_entity_poly.type
_entity_poly.pdbx_seq_one_letter_code
_entity_poly.pdbx_strand_id
1 'polypeptide(L)'
;MEKILIKYLYDLAIIVSYISAGDVCNKWIQDLDFENNLDASLLLWDKDGVPCRITCGILCNSNLSCRSFFYHPSLMKCMGSQSYKRGLPSGQLVQKEWEYYTRSQQCDRGYTFNKTLGLCYKIHPETKTWQEAMDACEAEEAKLIIIRNEMEFVHVRDALKAAGPLILAMNGLRKILVDGIKTWKYWNGQSPSYLDWEPGEPDNYLGDENCGNFVTDPCCQYKFDDVNCLWRNSFICQKYISL
;
A
#
# COMPACT_ATOMS: atom_id res chain seq x y z
N MET A 1 6.49 -41.35 8.21
CA MET A 1 6.65 -41.12 9.67
C MET A 1 8.11 -40.79 9.87
N GLU A 2 8.61 -39.63 10.27
CA GLU A 2 8.14 -38.30 10.73
C GLU A 2 9.27 -37.33 10.32
N LYS A 3 9.03 -36.15 9.72
CA LYS A 3 8.78 -34.85 10.39
C LYS A 3 9.67 -34.58 11.61
N ILE A 4 10.61 -33.63 11.48
CA ILE A 4 10.94 -32.49 12.38
C ILE A 4 11.83 -31.56 11.53
N LEU A 5 11.29 -30.48 10.94
CA LEU A 5 11.22 -29.10 11.44
C LEU A 5 12.59 -28.39 11.57
N ILE A 6 12.87 -27.48 10.63
CA ILE A 6 13.41 -26.10 10.77
C ILE A 6 13.13 -25.46 9.39
N LYS A 7 12.05 -24.70 9.21
CA LYS A 7 11.83 -23.30 9.60
C LYS A 7 12.72 -22.35 8.78
N TYR A 8 12.09 -21.68 7.81
CA TYR A 8 12.43 -20.36 7.26
C TYR A 8 13.88 -20.19 6.76
N LEU A 9 14.10 -20.11 5.43
CA LEU A 9 14.93 -19.06 4.79
C LEU A 9 15.33 -19.28 3.32
N TYR A 10 14.92 -20.33 2.60
CA TYR A 10 15.55 -20.61 1.29
C TYR A 10 14.66 -20.61 0.03
N ASP A 11 13.43 -20.09 0.07
CA ASP A 11 12.53 -20.11 -1.10
C ASP A 11 12.54 -18.85 -1.99
N LEU A 12 13.46 -17.90 -1.79
CA LEU A 12 13.67 -16.80 -2.75
C LEU A 12 14.66 -17.15 -3.88
N ALA A 13 15.35 -18.28 -3.81
CA ALA A 13 16.39 -18.65 -4.78
C ALA A 13 15.89 -19.53 -5.93
N ILE A 14 14.69 -20.12 -5.85
CA ILE A 14 14.26 -21.17 -6.79
C ILE A 14 13.36 -20.64 -7.92
N ILE A 15 12.75 -19.46 -7.80
CA ILE A 15 11.92 -18.89 -8.89
C ILE A 15 12.76 -18.19 -9.97
N VAL A 16 14.08 -18.06 -9.80
CA VAL A 16 14.95 -17.31 -10.74
C VAL A 16 15.66 -18.19 -11.77
N SER A 17 15.44 -19.51 -11.81
CA SER A 17 16.30 -20.39 -12.62
C SER A 17 15.84 -20.75 -14.03
N TYR A 18 14.68 -20.32 -14.54
CA TYR A 18 14.24 -20.74 -15.89
C TYR A 18 13.41 -19.70 -16.68
N ILE A 19 13.82 -18.43 -16.68
CA ILE A 19 13.32 -17.49 -17.69
C ILE A 19 14.52 -16.79 -18.29
N SER A 20 14.76 -17.03 -19.59
CA SER A 20 15.74 -16.29 -20.38
C SER A 20 15.53 -14.80 -20.16
N ALA A 21 16.53 -14.13 -19.56
CA ALA A 21 16.49 -12.70 -19.25
C ALA A 21 16.24 -11.79 -20.48
N GLY A 22 16.26 -12.35 -21.70
CA GLY A 22 16.05 -11.62 -22.96
C GLY A 22 14.59 -11.29 -23.30
N ASP A 23 13.60 -12.09 -22.87
CA ASP A 23 12.25 -12.00 -23.46
C ASP A 23 11.28 -11.05 -22.72
N VAL A 24 11.55 -10.72 -21.46
CA VAL A 24 10.68 -9.83 -20.65
C VAL A 24 10.96 -8.35 -20.94
N CYS A 25 12.09 -8.04 -21.59
CA CYS A 25 12.63 -6.68 -21.68
C CYS A 25 12.00 -5.81 -22.78
N ASN A 26 11.38 -6.40 -23.81
CA ASN A 26 11.07 -5.72 -25.09
C ASN A 26 9.68 -5.05 -25.22
N LYS A 27 9.10 -4.50 -24.15
CA LYS A 27 7.68 -4.04 -24.20
C LYS A 27 7.37 -2.54 -24.21
N TRP A 28 8.31 -1.59 -24.28
CA TRP A 28 7.95 -0.15 -24.18
C TRP A 28 8.82 0.80 -25.03
N ILE A 29 8.20 1.89 -25.54
CA ILE A 29 8.71 2.84 -26.56
C ILE A 29 9.07 4.21 -25.94
N GLN A 30 10.04 4.85 -26.59
CA GLN A 30 10.87 6.02 -26.30
C GLN A 30 10.20 7.38 -26.63
N ASP A 31 10.51 8.45 -25.87
CA ASP A 31 10.62 9.84 -26.39
C ASP A 31 11.41 10.79 -25.45
N LEU A 32 11.98 11.86 -26.01
CA LEU A 32 13.30 12.47 -25.71
C LEU A 32 13.42 13.59 -24.63
N ASP A 33 14.68 13.71 -24.17
CA ASP A 33 15.50 14.87 -23.75
C ASP A 33 15.63 15.42 -22.29
N PHE A 34 16.92 15.53 -21.93
CA PHE A 34 17.67 16.49 -21.09
C PHE A 34 18.30 16.07 -19.74
N GLU A 35 19.58 16.45 -19.59
CA GLU A 35 20.50 16.21 -18.47
C GLU A 35 20.38 17.27 -17.36
N ASN A 36 20.28 16.85 -16.09
CA ASN A 36 21.26 17.12 -15.01
C ASN A 36 20.70 16.95 -13.58
N ASN A 37 21.54 16.32 -12.76
CA ASN A 37 21.60 16.04 -11.32
C ASN A 37 20.49 15.16 -10.69
N LEU A 38 20.83 13.88 -10.52
CA LEU A 38 20.41 13.04 -9.39
C LEU A 38 21.01 13.62 -8.09
N ASP A 39 20.16 14.21 -7.26
CA ASP A 39 20.53 14.65 -5.91
C ASP A 39 20.60 13.43 -4.98
N ALA A 40 21.80 13.09 -4.51
CA ALA A 40 22.04 11.94 -3.63
C ALA A 40 21.29 12.03 -2.29
N SER A 41 20.82 13.21 -1.87
CA SER A 41 20.03 13.39 -0.65
C SER A 41 18.61 12.79 -0.73
N LEU A 42 18.16 12.41 -1.94
CA LEU A 42 16.84 11.84 -2.19
C LEU A 42 16.84 10.31 -2.28
N LEU A 43 18.01 9.67 -2.22
CA LEU A 43 18.16 8.23 -2.42
C LEU A 43 17.96 7.46 -1.11
N LEU A 44 17.10 6.44 -1.18
CA LEU A 44 16.80 5.54 -0.07
C LEU A 44 17.77 4.36 -0.02
N TRP A 45 18.14 3.86 -1.19
CA TRP A 45 19.06 2.74 -1.40
C TRP A 45 19.50 2.71 -2.87
N ASP A 46 20.63 2.08 -3.14
CA ASP A 46 21.07 1.70 -4.48
C ASP A 46 21.53 0.23 -4.51
N LYS A 47 21.39 -0.41 -5.67
CA LYS A 47 21.68 -1.83 -5.87
C LYS A 47 22.18 -2.09 -7.28
N ASP A 48 23.34 -2.72 -7.38
CA ASP A 48 23.91 -3.21 -8.63
C ASP A 48 23.40 -4.61 -9.00
N GLY A 49 23.60 -5.04 -10.24
CA GLY A 49 23.20 -6.37 -10.71
C GLY A 49 21.69 -6.59 -10.79
N VAL A 50 20.90 -5.51 -10.91
CA VAL A 50 19.45 -5.57 -11.09
C VAL A 50 19.15 -5.74 -12.58
N PRO A 51 18.63 -6.90 -13.00
CA PRO A 51 18.61 -7.29 -14.41
C PRO A 51 17.61 -6.51 -15.26
N CYS A 52 16.59 -5.88 -14.66
CA CYS A 52 15.64 -5.06 -15.38
C CYS A 52 14.89 -4.09 -14.44
N ARG A 53 14.24 -3.08 -15.04
CA ARG A 53 13.37 -2.12 -14.35
C ARG A 53 12.24 -2.77 -13.54
N ILE A 54 11.74 -3.94 -13.92
CA ILE A 54 10.67 -4.64 -13.19
C ILE A 54 11.20 -5.12 -11.85
N THR A 55 12.39 -5.73 -11.83
CA THR A 55 13.05 -6.12 -10.58
C THR A 55 13.33 -4.90 -9.70
N CYS A 56 13.69 -3.76 -10.31
CA CYS A 56 13.85 -2.49 -9.60
C CYS A 56 12.53 -2.00 -8.97
N GLY A 57 11.41 -2.14 -9.69
CA GLY A 57 10.07 -1.88 -9.18
C GLY A 57 9.66 -2.80 -8.03
N ILE A 58 9.97 -4.10 -8.10
CA ILE A 58 9.71 -5.05 -7.01
C ILE A 58 10.50 -4.66 -5.75
N LEU A 59 11.78 -4.31 -5.90
CA LEU A 59 12.61 -3.84 -4.79
C LEU A 59 12.03 -2.56 -4.17
N CYS A 60 11.59 -1.61 -4.99
CA CYS A 60 10.90 -0.42 -4.49
C CYS A 60 9.59 -0.79 -3.78
N ASN A 61 8.77 -1.69 -4.32
CA ASN A 61 7.51 -2.07 -3.69
C ASN A 61 7.69 -2.84 -2.36
N SER A 62 8.80 -3.56 -2.21
CA SER A 62 9.16 -4.22 -0.94
C SER A 62 9.56 -3.25 0.17
N ASN A 63 9.80 -1.98 -0.16
CA ASN A 63 10.17 -0.93 0.79
C ASN A 63 9.05 0.13 0.87
N LEU A 64 8.35 0.17 2.00
CA LEU A 64 7.20 1.07 2.20
C LEU A 64 7.54 2.56 2.10
N SER A 65 8.80 2.94 2.33
CA SER A 65 9.26 4.32 2.19
C SER A 65 9.60 4.67 0.74
N CYS A 66 9.76 3.68 -0.15
CA CYS A 66 10.07 3.93 -1.55
C CYS A 66 8.84 4.45 -2.31
N ARG A 67 8.98 5.62 -2.90
CA ARG A 67 7.94 6.31 -3.68
C ARG A 67 8.22 6.30 -5.17
N SER A 68 9.49 6.23 -5.56
CA SER A 68 9.92 6.13 -6.95
C SER A 68 11.30 5.48 -7.05
N PHE A 69 11.72 5.09 -8.25
CA PHE A 69 13.03 4.49 -8.47
C PHE A 69 13.64 4.93 -9.79
N PHE A 70 14.97 4.80 -9.88
CA PHE A 70 15.75 5.00 -11.08
C PHE A 70 16.35 3.66 -11.49
N TYR A 71 16.34 3.36 -12.79
CA TYR A 71 16.95 2.17 -13.35
C TYR A 71 17.94 2.56 -14.44
N HIS A 72 19.15 2.04 -14.40
CA HIS A 72 20.14 2.20 -15.45
C HIS A 72 20.31 0.89 -16.19
N PRO A 73 19.84 0.77 -17.44
CA PRO A 73 19.90 -0.48 -18.21
C PRO A 73 21.34 -0.96 -18.42
N SER A 74 22.24 -0.08 -18.88
CA SER A 74 23.64 -0.42 -19.19
C SER A 74 24.44 -0.85 -17.95
N LEU A 75 24.24 -0.19 -16.81
CA LEU A 75 24.93 -0.52 -15.57
C LEU A 75 24.23 -1.62 -14.75
N MET A 76 23.04 -2.07 -15.18
CA MET A 76 22.18 -2.96 -14.40
C MET A 76 22.01 -2.45 -12.95
N LYS A 77 21.86 -1.14 -12.79
CA LYS A 77 21.84 -0.47 -11.48
C LYS A 77 20.45 0.08 -11.19
N CYS A 78 20.04 -0.01 -9.95
CA CYS A 78 18.73 0.42 -9.48
C CYS A 78 18.89 1.31 -8.25
N MET A 79 18.14 2.40 -8.17
CA MET A 79 18.16 3.31 -7.01
C MET A 79 16.74 3.64 -6.58
N GLY A 80 16.37 3.37 -5.33
CA GLY A 80 15.08 3.75 -4.77
C GLY A 80 15.11 5.15 -4.16
N SER A 81 13.99 5.86 -4.16
CA SER A 81 13.84 7.19 -3.56
C SER A 81 12.60 7.28 -2.67
N GLN A 82 12.69 8.02 -1.56
CA GLN A 82 11.54 8.40 -0.73
C GLN A 82 10.67 9.49 -1.34
N SER A 83 11.14 10.17 -2.37
CA SER A 83 10.49 11.35 -2.93
C SER A 83 9.96 11.08 -4.33
N TYR A 84 8.91 11.79 -4.72
CA TYR A 84 8.48 11.89 -6.11
C TYR A 84 9.22 13.07 -6.77
N LYS A 85 9.80 12.89 -7.96
CA LYS A 85 10.28 14.03 -8.75
C LYS A 85 9.06 14.70 -9.39
N ARG A 86 8.81 15.96 -9.00
CA ARG A 86 7.74 16.77 -9.60
C ARG A 86 8.10 17.05 -11.06
N GLY A 87 7.14 16.89 -11.97
CA GLY A 87 7.28 17.26 -13.38
C GLY A 87 7.85 16.19 -14.30
N LEU A 88 8.17 14.99 -13.81
CA LEU A 88 8.64 13.87 -14.64
C LEU A 88 7.57 12.75 -14.72
N PRO A 89 7.06 12.41 -15.91
CA PRO A 89 6.29 11.18 -16.14
C PRO A 89 7.11 9.91 -15.84
N SER A 90 6.42 8.81 -15.52
CA SER A 90 7.05 7.51 -15.35
C SER A 90 7.61 7.01 -16.69
N GLY A 91 8.81 6.43 -16.67
CA GLY A 91 9.51 5.93 -17.86
C GLY A 91 10.36 6.98 -18.60
N GLN A 92 10.50 8.20 -18.08
CA GLN A 92 11.33 9.23 -18.72
C GLN A 92 12.81 9.08 -18.35
N LEU A 93 13.71 9.28 -19.32
CA LEU A 93 15.15 9.35 -19.10
C LEU A 93 15.52 10.59 -18.27
N VAL A 94 16.33 10.41 -17.25
CA VAL A 94 16.86 11.46 -16.37
C VAL A 94 18.37 11.33 -16.35
N GLN A 95 19.10 12.20 -17.07
CA GLN A 95 20.57 12.27 -17.03
C GLN A 95 21.28 10.96 -17.44
N LYS A 96 21.93 10.94 -18.62
CA LYS A 96 22.82 9.84 -19.08
C LYS A 96 22.30 8.42 -18.77
N GLU A 97 21.23 8.01 -19.44
CA GLU A 97 20.76 6.61 -19.47
C GLU A 97 20.05 6.07 -18.22
N TRP A 98 19.80 6.89 -17.19
CA TRP A 98 18.88 6.49 -16.11
C TRP A 98 17.43 6.72 -16.51
N GLU A 99 16.58 5.74 -16.27
CA GLU A 99 15.14 5.80 -16.46
C GLU A 99 14.48 6.03 -15.10
N TYR A 100 13.60 7.03 -14.99
CA TYR A 100 12.84 7.31 -13.78
C TYR A 100 11.46 6.66 -13.83
N TYR A 101 11.13 5.91 -12.78
CA TYR A 101 9.85 5.26 -12.63
C TYR A 101 9.18 5.70 -11.34
N THR A 102 7.94 6.14 -11.50
CA THR A 102 7.02 6.36 -10.39
C THR A 102 5.84 5.40 -10.52
N ARG A 103 5.09 5.22 -9.44
CA ARG A 103 3.84 4.47 -9.47
C ARG A 103 2.90 5.12 -10.51
N SER A 104 2.33 4.31 -11.41
CA SER A 104 1.34 4.78 -12.38
C SER A 104 0.21 5.52 -11.67
N GLN A 105 -0.22 6.67 -12.19
CA GLN A 105 -1.36 7.40 -11.60
C GLN A 105 -2.71 6.82 -12.04
N GLN A 106 -2.68 5.70 -12.78
CA GLN A 106 -3.87 5.03 -13.27
C GLN A 106 -4.25 3.89 -12.33
N CYS A 107 -5.46 3.98 -11.79
CA CYS A 107 -6.06 2.93 -10.99
C CYS A 107 -6.94 2.01 -11.84
N ASP A 108 -7.16 0.79 -11.35
CA ASP A 108 -8.17 -0.10 -11.91
C ASP A 108 -9.55 0.55 -11.90
N ARG A 109 -10.44 0.06 -12.77
CA ARG A 109 -11.80 0.60 -12.90
C ARG A 109 -12.52 0.59 -11.56
N GLY A 110 -13.03 1.75 -11.16
CA GLY A 110 -13.76 1.94 -9.90
C GLY A 110 -12.88 2.29 -8.69
N TYR A 111 -11.56 2.22 -8.84
CA TYR A 111 -10.62 2.77 -7.86
C TYR A 111 -10.27 4.23 -8.19
N THR A 112 -10.11 5.03 -7.13
CA THR A 112 -9.69 6.42 -7.22
C THR A 112 -8.25 6.55 -6.78
N PHE A 113 -7.41 7.21 -7.60
CA PHE A 113 -6.04 7.48 -7.22
C PHE A 113 -6.01 8.56 -6.14
N ASN A 114 -5.41 8.25 -4.99
CA ASN A 114 -5.11 9.24 -3.98
C ASN A 114 -3.63 9.62 -4.07
N LYS A 115 -3.36 10.81 -4.63
CA LYS A 115 -2.02 11.34 -4.78
C LYS A 115 -1.25 11.43 -3.46
N THR A 116 -1.92 11.77 -2.37
CA THR A 116 -1.28 11.94 -1.07
C THR A 116 -0.94 10.59 -0.43
N LEU A 117 -1.84 9.61 -0.53
CA LEU A 117 -1.57 8.26 -0.03
C LEU A 117 -0.55 7.52 -0.92
N GLY A 118 -0.45 7.88 -2.20
CA GLY A 118 0.35 7.19 -3.20
C GLY A 118 -0.18 5.79 -3.51
N LEU A 119 -1.50 5.60 -3.43
CA LEU A 119 -2.22 4.36 -3.68
C LEU A 119 -3.61 4.62 -4.26
N CYS A 120 -4.20 3.57 -4.81
CA CYS A 120 -5.58 3.54 -5.27
C CYS A 120 -6.48 3.09 -4.13
N TYR A 121 -7.64 3.71 -3.97
CA TYR A 121 -8.63 3.27 -2.98
C TYR A 121 -10.03 3.20 -3.59
N LYS A 122 -10.89 2.40 -2.96
CA LYS A 122 -12.29 2.24 -3.34
C LYS A 122 -13.12 2.10 -2.09
N ILE A 123 -14.16 2.90 -1.97
CA ILE A 123 -15.17 2.81 -0.91
C ILE A 123 -16.28 1.90 -1.44
N HIS A 124 -16.54 0.83 -0.71
CA HIS A 124 -17.57 -0.14 -1.00
C HIS A 124 -18.75 0.08 -0.06
N PRO A 125 -19.91 0.54 -0.57
CA PRO A 125 -21.08 0.86 0.25
C PRO A 125 -21.82 -0.38 0.76
N GLU A 126 -21.60 -1.55 0.17
CA GLU A 126 -22.20 -2.80 0.64
C GLU A 126 -21.62 -3.26 1.98
N THR A 127 -22.46 -3.91 2.79
CA THR A 127 -22.08 -4.24 4.17
C THR A 127 -21.56 -5.67 4.30
N LYS A 128 -20.42 -5.81 4.98
CA LYS A 128 -19.71 -7.09 5.19
C LYS A 128 -19.13 -7.16 6.60
N THR A 129 -18.95 -8.38 7.10
CA THR A 129 -18.13 -8.58 8.32
C THR A 129 -16.66 -8.26 8.01
N TRP A 130 -15.84 -8.06 9.04
CA TRP A 130 -14.42 -7.70 8.83
C TRP A 130 -13.69 -8.71 7.96
N GLN A 131 -13.92 -10.00 8.19
CA GLN A 131 -13.29 -11.04 7.38
C GLN A 131 -13.85 -11.05 5.95
N GLU A 132 -15.17 -10.95 5.77
CA GLU A 132 -15.78 -10.89 4.43
C GLU A 132 -15.30 -9.69 3.60
N ALA A 133 -15.07 -8.53 4.24
CA ALA A 133 -14.56 -7.34 3.58
C ALA A 133 -13.08 -7.48 3.21
N MET A 134 -12.28 -8.11 4.07
CA MET A 134 -10.91 -8.47 3.74
C MET A 134 -10.87 -9.36 2.50
N ASP A 135 -11.67 -10.43 2.50
CA ASP A 135 -11.77 -11.37 1.37
C ASP A 135 -12.27 -10.66 0.09
N ALA A 136 -13.21 -9.72 0.22
CA ALA A 136 -13.70 -8.92 -0.90
C ALA A 136 -12.62 -8.01 -1.49
N CYS A 137 -11.83 -7.33 -0.65
CA CYS A 137 -10.69 -6.56 -1.15
C CYS A 137 -9.66 -7.49 -1.81
N GLU A 138 -9.40 -8.67 -1.26
CA GLU A 138 -8.46 -9.64 -1.84
C GLU A 138 -8.89 -10.14 -3.21
N ALA A 139 -10.20 -10.35 -3.43
CA ALA A 139 -10.76 -10.69 -4.74
C ALA A 139 -10.56 -9.58 -5.79
N GLU A 140 -10.34 -8.34 -5.36
CA GLU A 140 -9.97 -7.19 -6.21
C GLU A 140 -8.44 -6.96 -6.28
N GLU A 141 -7.64 -7.92 -5.81
CA GLU A 141 -6.17 -7.82 -5.64
C GLU A 141 -5.77 -6.61 -4.78
N ALA A 142 -6.62 -6.24 -3.83
CA ALA A 142 -6.48 -5.15 -2.89
C ALA A 142 -6.47 -5.68 -1.45
N LYS A 143 -6.40 -4.78 -0.48
CA LYS A 143 -6.49 -5.08 0.96
C LYS A 143 -7.30 -3.99 1.66
N LEU A 144 -7.79 -4.24 2.87
CA LEU A 144 -8.42 -3.17 3.66
C LEU A 144 -7.44 -2.01 3.91
N ILE A 145 -7.95 -0.78 3.92
CA ILE A 145 -7.13 0.43 4.03
C ILE A 145 -6.36 0.51 5.36
N ILE A 146 -5.12 0.99 5.30
CA ILE A 146 -4.26 1.27 6.44
C ILE A 146 -4.04 2.78 6.52
N ILE A 147 -4.19 3.35 7.72
CA ILE A 147 -3.88 4.75 8.00
C ILE A 147 -2.57 4.85 8.78
N ARG A 148 -1.55 5.47 8.18
CA ARG A 148 -0.22 5.59 8.79
C ARG A 148 0.00 6.92 9.50
N ASN A 149 -0.70 7.97 9.10
CA ASN A 149 -0.53 9.31 9.68
C ASN A 149 -1.79 10.16 9.47
N GLU A 150 -1.79 11.34 10.11
CA GLU A 150 -2.89 12.31 10.07
C GLU A 150 -3.24 12.75 8.64
N MET A 151 -2.25 12.96 7.78
CA MET A 151 -2.50 13.39 6.40
C MET A 151 -3.26 12.30 5.62
N GLU A 152 -2.93 11.03 5.86
CA GLU A 152 -3.68 9.91 5.27
C GLU A 152 -5.12 9.85 5.79
N PHE A 153 -5.31 10.05 7.10
CA PHE A 153 -6.63 10.10 7.72
C PHE A 153 -7.51 11.22 7.15
N VAL A 154 -6.97 12.45 7.06
CA VAL A 154 -7.68 13.62 6.51
C VAL A 154 -8.23 13.33 5.11
N HIS A 155 -7.43 12.67 4.25
CA HIS A 155 -7.87 12.33 2.91
C HIS A 155 -8.93 11.25 2.85
N VAL A 156 -8.84 10.23 3.71
CA VAL A 156 -9.87 9.19 3.81
C VAL A 156 -11.18 9.78 4.36
N ARG A 157 -11.11 10.64 5.38
CA ARG A 157 -12.25 11.40 5.91
C ARG A 157 -12.93 12.22 4.81
N ASP A 158 -12.16 12.96 4.01
CA ASP A 158 -12.74 13.80 2.97
C ASP A 158 -13.35 12.97 1.82
N ALA A 159 -12.79 11.79 1.54
CA ALA A 159 -13.39 10.83 0.62
C ALA A 159 -14.71 10.24 1.17
N LEU A 160 -14.76 9.92 2.46
CA LEU A 160 -15.98 9.44 3.13
C LEU A 160 -17.08 10.51 3.13
N LYS A 161 -16.74 11.78 3.39
CA LYS A 161 -17.68 12.91 3.26
C LYS A 161 -18.30 12.98 1.87
N ALA A 162 -17.50 12.74 0.84
CA ALA A 162 -17.95 12.81 -0.55
C ALA A 162 -18.75 11.58 -1.00
N ALA A 163 -18.57 10.43 -0.34
CA ALA A 163 -19.24 9.16 -0.69
C ALA A 163 -20.75 9.16 -0.34
N GLY A 164 -21.20 10.08 0.51
CA GLY A 164 -22.58 10.13 0.98
C GLY A 164 -22.82 9.23 2.20
N PRO A 165 -24.10 8.97 2.56
CA PRO A 165 -24.43 8.26 3.78
C PRO A 165 -23.99 6.79 3.73
N LEU A 166 -23.28 6.36 4.76
CA LEU A 166 -22.81 5.00 5.01
C LEU A 166 -23.14 4.63 6.47
N ILE A 167 -23.18 3.34 6.81
CA ILE A 167 -23.39 2.90 8.20
C ILE A 167 -22.15 3.25 9.04
N LEU A 168 -21.04 2.61 8.67
CA LEU A 168 -19.66 2.86 9.11
C LEU A 168 -18.76 2.50 7.93
N ALA A 169 -17.47 2.82 8.00
CA ALA A 169 -16.50 2.43 6.99
C ALA A 169 -15.32 1.67 7.60
N MET A 170 -15.27 0.37 7.36
CA MET A 170 -14.29 -0.53 7.94
C MET A 170 -12.90 -0.34 7.33
N ASN A 171 -11.90 -0.40 8.20
CA ASN A 171 -10.49 -0.30 7.85
C ASN A 171 -9.73 -1.58 8.24
N GLY A 172 -8.43 -1.59 7.95
CA GLY A 172 -7.59 -2.77 8.14
C GLY A 172 -7.18 -3.06 9.59
N LEU A 173 -7.70 -2.31 10.58
CA LEU A 173 -7.31 -2.41 11.98
C LEU A 173 -8.08 -3.52 12.69
N ARG A 174 -7.37 -4.34 13.48
CA ARG A 174 -7.94 -5.43 14.28
C ARG A 174 -7.13 -5.65 15.57
N LYS A 175 -7.77 -5.96 16.69
CA LYS A 175 -7.10 -6.43 17.91
C LYS A 175 -6.62 -7.87 17.68
N ILE A 176 -5.33 -8.12 17.90
CA ILE A 176 -4.75 -9.47 17.93
C ILE A 176 -4.04 -9.70 19.27
N LEU A 177 -3.86 -10.96 19.67
CA LEU A 177 -3.10 -11.29 20.87
C LEU A 177 -1.59 -11.16 20.60
N VAL A 178 -0.93 -10.28 21.34
CA VAL A 178 0.53 -10.14 21.39
C VAL A 178 0.93 -10.31 22.85
N ASP A 179 1.73 -11.34 23.14
CA ASP A 179 2.17 -11.70 24.49
C ASP A 179 1.02 -11.78 25.52
N GLY A 180 -0.11 -12.33 25.10
CA GLY A 180 -1.32 -12.49 25.93
C GLY A 180 -2.20 -11.23 26.06
N ILE A 181 -1.81 -10.12 25.42
CA ILE A 181 -2.53 -8.84 25.49
C ILE A 181 -3.17 -8.53 24.12
N LYS A 182 -4.47 -8.20 24.12
CA LYS A 182 -5.16 -7.71 22.91
C LYS A 182 -4.56 -6.36 22.49
N THR A 183 -3.93 -6.32 21.33
CA THR A 183 -3.20 -5.16 20.80
C THR A 183 -3.70 -4.83 19.41
N TRP A 184 -3.92 -3.54 19.14
CA TRP A 184 -4.28 -3.05 17.81
C TRP A 184 -3.16 -3.26 16.80
N LYS A 185 -3.49 -3.93 15.70
CA LYS A 185 -2.60 -4.14 14.55
C LYS A 185 -3.37 -3.97 13.26
N TYR A 186 -2.69 -3.52 12.22
CA TYR A 186 -3.19 -3.66 10.86
C TYR A 186 -3.05 -5.09 10.36
N TRP A 187 -3.82 -5.48 9.34
CA TRP A 187 -3.80 -6.82 8.74
C TRP A 187 -2.40 -7.31 8.30
N ASN A 188 -1.46 -6.39 8.07
CA ASN A 188 -0.06 -6.70 7.72
C ASN A 188 0.88 -6.83 8.94
N GLY A 189 0.33 -6.82 10.16
CA GLY A 189 1.08 -6.91 11.41
C GLY A 189 1.69 -5.59 11.90
N GLN A 190 1.52 -4.49 11.15
CA GLN A 190 2.02 -3.19 11.58
C GLN A 190 1.26 -2.65 12.79
N SER A 191 1.98 -2.09 13.75
CA SER A 191 1.37 -1.26 14.79
C SER A 191 0.86 0.04 14.17
N PRO A 192 -0.31 0.54 14.58
CA PRO A 192 -0.76 1.85 14.14
C PRO A 192 0.13 2.95 14.71
N SER A 193 0.60 3.85 13.83
CA SER A 193 1.33 5.07 14.20
C SER A 193 0.42 6.28 14.39
N TYR A 194 -0.86 6.16 13.99
CA TYR A 194 -1.87 7.20 14.12
C TYR A 194 -3.24 6.54 14.30
N LEU A 195 -3.97 6.97 15.33
CA LEU A 195 -5.36 6.64 15.61
C LEU A 195 -5.99 7.91 16.20
N ASP A 196 -7.03 8.42 15.56
CA ASP A 196 -7.82 9.55 16.05
C ASP A 196 -9.22 9.04 16.38
N TRP A 197 -9.35 8.43 17.55
CA TRP A 197 -10.60 7.86 18.06
C TRP A 197 -11.66 8.94 18.27
N GLU A 198 -12.90 8.55 18.02
CA GLU A 198 -14.07 9.34 18.35
C GLU A 198 -14.13 9.58 19.89
N PRO A 199 -14.65 10.71 20.38
CA PRO A 199 -14.73 10.98 21.82
C PRO A 199 -15.53 9.94 22.61
N GLY A 200 -14.84 8.97 23.20
CA GLY A 200 -15.45 7.86 23.92
C GLY A 200 -14.76 6.54 23.56
N GLU A 201 -14.16 6.50 22.38
CA GLU A 201 -13.53 5.32 21.81
C GLU A 201 -12.01 5.23 22.10
N PRO A 202 -11.43 4.01 22.06
CA PRO A 202 -12.12 2.73 21.94
C PRO A 202 -12.76 2.29 23.28
N ASP A 203 -14.05 2.01 23.31
CA ASP A 203 -14.79 1.70 24.55
C ASP A 203 -14.88 0.18 24.83
N ASN A 204 -14.64 -0.64 23.80
CA ASN A 204 -14.70 -2.09 23.86
C ASN A 204 -16.04 -2.61 24.43
N TYR A 205 -17.14 -2.10 23.89
CA TYR A 205 -18.51 -2.39 24.28
C TYR A 205 -18.75 -3.90 24.42
N LEU A 206 -19.35 -4.27 25.56
CA LEU A 206 -19.61 -5.66 25.96
C LEU A 206 -18.39 -6.60 25.97
N GLY A 207 -17.17 -6.06 25.89
CA GLY A 207 -15.94 -6.85 25.86
C GLY A 207 -15.57 -7.42 24.48
N ASP A 208 -16.30 -7.08 23.42
CA ASP A 208 -16.18 -7.74 22.11
C ASP A 208 -16.15 -6.78 20.92
N GLU A 209 -15.27 -5.78 20.98
CA GLU A 209 -15.00 -4.90 19.85
C GLU A 209 -13.54 -4.98 19.49
N ASN A 210 -13.27 -5.66 18.38
CA ASN A 210 -11.94 -6.08 18.02
C ASN A 210 -11.57 -5.65 16.61
N CYS A 211 -12.39 -4.87 15.92
CA CYS A 211 -12.18 -4.43 14.55
C CYS A 211 -12.42 -2.93 14.40
N GLY A 212 -11.52 -2.24 13.69
CA GLY A 212 -11.58 -0.79 13.53
C GLY A 212 -12.44 -0.35 12.35
N ASN A 213 -13.22 0.69 12.57
CA ASN A 213 -14.03 1.38 11.58
C ASN A 213 -13.77 2.88 11.65
N PHE A 214 -14.27 3.60 10.65
CA PHE A 214 -14.54 5.03 10.74
C PHE A 214 -16.02 5.23 10.96
N VAL A 215 -16.37 6.11 11.88
CA VAL A 215 -17.72 6.66 11.93
C VAL A 215 -17.99 7.36 10.60
N THR A 216 -19.22 7.31 10.09
CA THR A 216 -19.58 8.00 8.85
C THR A 216 -20.64 9.07 9.05
N ASP A 217 -21.04 9.29 10.31
CA ASP A 217 -21.83 10.44 10.71
C ASP A 217 -20.95 11.72 10.78
N PRO A 218 -21.37 12.82 10.11
CA PRO A 218 -20.66 14.10 10.19
C PRO A 218 -20.41 14.64 11.60
N CYS A 219 -21.27 14.34 12.59
CA CYS A 219 -21.09 14.84 13.96
C CYS A 219 -19.83 14.28 14.64
N CYS A 220 -19.43 13.06 14.27
CA CYS A 220 -18.27 12.35 14.80
C CYS A 220 -17.00 12.58 13.96
N GLN A 221 -17.03 13.50 12.98
CA GLN A 221 -15.89 13.89 12.14
C GLN A 221 -15.19 12.73 11.41
N TYR A 222 -15.88 11.62 11.21
CA TYR A 222 -15.38 10.40 10.59
C TYR A 222 -14.17 9.77 11.29
N LYS A 223 -14.10 9.94 12.61
CA LYS A 223 -13.05 9.40 13.48
C LYS A 223 -13.13 7.89 13.64
N PHE A 224 -12.09 7.32 14.23
CA PHE A 224 -12.00 5.87 14.45
C PHE A 224 -13.00 5.42 15.51
N ASP A 225 -13.48 4.19 15.34
CA ASP A 225 -14.43 3.50 16.20
C ASP A 225 -14.05 2.01 16.26
N ASP A 226 -14.11 1.36 17.42
CA ASP A 226 -13.96 -0.08 17.52
C ASP A 226 -15.31 -0.76 17.61
N VAL A 227 -15.50 -1.78 16.78
CA VAL A 227 -16.77 -2.49 16.74
C VAL A 227 -16.55 -3.99 16.75
N ASN A 228 -17.64 -4.71 16.97
CA ASN A 228 -17.67 -6.15 16.83
C ASN A 228 -17.33 -6.56 15.39
N CYS A 229 -16.34 -7.45 15.22
CA CYS A 229 -15.89 -7.88 13.90
C CYS A 229 -16.96 -8.60 13.05
N LEU A 230 -18.05 -9.06 13.68
CA LEU A 230 -19.19 -9.70 13.01
C LEU A 230 -20.28 -8.71 12.59
N TRP A 231 -20.19 -7.44 12.99
CA TRP A 231 -21.08 -6.41 12.49
C TRP A 231 -20.81 -6.15 11.01
N ARG A 232 -21.87 -5.89 10.26
CA ARG A 232 -21.80 -5.71 8.81
C ARG A 232 -21.72 -4.22 8.50
N ASN A 233 -20.56 -3.78 8.03
CA ASN A 233 -20.29 -2.38 7.70
C ASN A 233 -19.80 -2.25 6.25
N SER A 234 -19.98 -1.07 5.66
CA SER A 234 -19.27 -0.69 4.44
C SER A 234 -17.76 -0.67 4.69
N PHE A 235 -16.93 -0.72 3.65
CA PHE A 235 -15.48 -0.93 3.82
C PHE A 235 -14.66 -0.20 2.76
N ILE A 236 -13.38 0.02 3.05
CA ILE A 236 -12.47 0.73 2.15
C ILE A 236 -11.33 -0.20 1.76
N CYS A 237 -11.23 -0.50 0.47
CA CYS A 237 -10.09 -1.21 -0.08
C CYS A 237 -9.00 -0.23 -0.52
N GLN A 238 -7.75 -0.59 -0.29
CA GLN A 238 -6.57 0.03 -0.87
C GLN A 238 -5.86 -0.97 -1.79
N LYS A 239 -5.39 -0.48 -2.93
CA LYS A 239 -4.52 -1.20 -3.86
C LYS A 239 -3.30 -0.35 -4.12
N TYR A 240 -2.13 -0.93 -3.95
CA TYR A 240 -0.92 -0.32 -4.49
C TYR A 240 -0.96 -0.52 -5.99
N ILE A 241 -0.70 0.55 -6.75
CA ILE A 241 -0.75 0.52 -8.21
C ILE A 241 0.11 -0.65 -8.71
N SER A 242 -0.56 -1.63 -9.31
CA SER A 242 0.04 -2.77 -9.99
C SER A 242 0.62 -2.31 -11.34
N LEU A 243 1.81 -2.82 -11.66
CA LEU A 243 2.52 -2.61 -12.92
C LEU A 243 1.91 -3.44 -14.05
#